data_AF-A0A2N7U2P1-F1
#
_entry.id   AF-A0A2N7U2P1-F1
#
_cell.length_a   1.000
_cell.length_b   1.000
_cell.length_c   1.000
_cell.angle_alpha   90.00
_cell.angle_beta   90.00
_cell.angle_gamma   90.00
#
_symmetry.space_group_name_H-M   'P 1'
#
loop_
_entity.id
_entity.type
_entity.pdbx_description
1 polymer ?
#
loop_
_entity_poly.entity_id
_entity_poly.type
_entity_poly.pdbx_seq_one_letter_code
_entity_poly.pdbx_strand_id
1 'polypeptide(L)'
;MKVRPEYFSWPQEQQEHYGVAIPADDRKRLDIALMQELFGHTKEAAEQDERLSFEELNLWNETVLPLTGIGEDHFFLNEHFREGDSLLHYQTLREYDESEYRWQEEHRQKEQADYVAKPYRGYLYLGWARLFVDGRFTYATLSMAAGYLNSVIEEHGADLLKQRIPHQYVPGPHHGERVGDNTRWDMRISADGQEGVLEELRERLWTHTQTRHEALHESWDACGLNGVYLLDESHDGEPNLHLVFTDKEALSRVRFHTFMRDCRAMCRDASELHRAIDEEKATLADFIEDQHAEVLRNHDPKVRRLRKRNKVMIAKGAFDDL
;
A
#
# COMPACT_ATOMS: atom_id res chain seq x y z
N MET A 1 22.83 15.81 -23.27
CA MET A 1 21.74 16.67 -23.82
C MET A 1 21.20 17.54 -22.69
N LYS A 2 20.96 18.84 -22.89
CA LYS A 2 20.30 19.68 -21.86
C LYS A 2 18.80 19.75 -22.16
N VAL A 3 17.96 19.14 -21.31
CA VAL A 3 16.50 19.15 -21.47
C VAL A 3 15.96 20.56 -21.23
N ARG A 4 16.32 21.14 -20.06
CA ARG A 4 16.08 22.53 -19.64
C ARG A 4 17.36 23.14 -19.06
N PRO A 5 18.18 23.84 -19.86
CA PRO A 5 19.43 24.45 -19.40
C PRO A 5 19.29 25.41 -18.20
N GLU A 6 18.13 26.06 -18.10
CA GLU A 6 17.80 27.07 -17.10
C GLU A 6 17.27 26.48 -15.78
N TYR A 7 16.97 25.17 -15.71
CA TYR A 7 16.33 24.54 -14.54
C TYR A 7 17.05 24.88 -13.22
N PHE A 8 18.37 24.69 -13.18
CA PHE A 8 19.18 24.95 -11.98
C PHE A 8 19.34 26.44 -11.65
N SER A 9 18.87 27.34 -12.51
CA SER A 9 18.83 28.78 -12.24
C SER A 9 17.47 29.26 -11.71
N TRP A 10 16.45 28.39 -11.72
CA TRP A 10 15.11 28.72 -11.23
C TRP A 10 15.08 28.77 -9.70
N PRO A 11 14.19 29.57 -9.09
CA PRO A 11 13.82 29.43 -7.69
C PRO A 11 13.33 28.02 -7.37
N GLN A 12 13.52 27.56 -6.14
CA GLN A 12 13.13 26.21 -5.72
C GLN A 12 11.65 25.90 -5.99
N GLU A 13 10.74 26.82 -5.68
CA GLU A 13 9.30 26.67 -5.96
C GLU A 13 9.03 26.37 -7.45
N GLN A 14 9.73 27.07 -8.35
CA GLN A 14 9.59 26.84 -9.79
C GLN A 14 10.20 25.49 -10.22
N GLN A 15 11.28 25.05 -9.58
CA GLN A 15 11.86 23.72 -9.82
C GLN A 15 10.91 22.60 -9.38
N GLU A 16 10.28 22.74 -8.21
CA GLU A 16 9.30 21.79 -7.68
C GLU A 16 8.06 21.71 -8.56
N HIS A 17 7.50 22.86 -8.98
CA HIS A 17 6.39 22.90 -9.93
C HIS A 17 6.69 22.20 -11.26
N TYR A 18 7.91 22.37 -11.77
CA TYR A 18 8.35 21.64 -12.95
C TYR A 18 8.49 20.14 -12.68
N GLY A 19 9.06 19.76 -11.53
CA GLY A 19 9.32 18.38 -11.13
C GLY A 19 8.07 17.53 -11.00
N VAL A 20 7.00 18.07 -10.40
CA VAL A 20 5.73 17.34 -10.24
C VAL A 20 4.92 17.24 -11.54
N ALA A 21 5.22 18.08 -12.53
CA ALA A 21 4.47 18.18 -13.78
C ALA A 21 5.41 18.34 -15.00
N ILE A 22 6.41 17.47 -15.12
CA ILE A 22 7.38 17.52 -16.23
C ILE A 22 6.62 17.35 -17.55
N PRO A 23 6.74 18.29 -18.52
CA PRO A 23 6.11 18.14 -19.82
C PRO A 23 6.50 16.83 -20.51
N ALA A 24 5.55 16.15 -21.17
CA ALA A 24 5.77 14.83 -21.76
C ALA A 24 7.01 14.75 -22.68
N ASP A 25 7.24 15.78 -23.51
CA ASP A 25 8.41 15.87 -24.38
C ASP A 25 9.72 15.97 -23.60
N ASP A 26 9.72 16.73 -22.50
CA ASP A 26 10.88 16.87 -21.64
C ASP A 26 11.13 15.58 -20.87
N ARG A 27 10.07 14.93 -20.36
CA ARG A 27 10.15 13.63 -19.69
C ARG A 27 10.75 12.58 -20.61
N LYS A 28 10.25 12.45 -21.84
CA LYS A 28 10.81 11.54 -22.84
C LYS A 28 12.30 11.79 -23.10
N ARG A 29 12.69 13.06 -23.24
CA ARG A 29 14.09 13.44 -23.48
C ARG A 29 14.98 13.13 -22.27
N LEU A 30 14.47 13.38 -21.06
CA LEU A 30 15.15 13.04 -19.82
C LEU A 30 15.34 11.53 -19.73
N ASP A 31 14.28 10.76 -19.98
CA ASP A 31 14.30 9.32 -19.83
C ASP A 31 15.33 8.69 -20.78
N ILE A 32 15.34 9.08 -22.06
CA ILE A 32 16.35 8.64 -23.04
C ILE A 32 17.77 9.00 -22.58
N ALA A 33 17.97 10.22 -22.06
CA ALA A 33 19.29 10.67 -21.64
C ALA A 33 19.79 9.88 -20.41
N LEU A 34 18.91 9.63 -19.44
CA LEU A 34 19.25 8.87 -18.24
C LEU A 34 19.47 7.39 -18.55
N MET A 35 18.67 6.78 -19.41
CA MET A 35 18.87 5.38 -19.83
C MET A 35 20.23 5.20 -20.53
N GLN A 36 20.63 6.15 -21.36
CA GLN A 36 21.94 6.17 -22.00
C GLN A 36 23.08 6.37 -21.00
N GLU A 37 22.95 7.34 -20.09
CA GLU A 37 24.02 7.72 -19.16
C GLU A 37 24.23 6.68 -18.05
N LEU A 38 23.14 6.16 -17.49
CA LEU A 38 23.19 5.24 -16.34
C LEU A 38 23.45 3.79 -16.76
N PHE A 39 22.88 3.35 -17.89
CA PHE A 39 22.86 1.93 -18.27
C PHE A 39 23.50 1.65 -19.63
N GLY A 40 23.86 2.68 -20.40
CA GLY A 40 24.38 2.52 -21.75
C GLY A 40 23.35 2.00 -22.77
N HIS A 41 22.05 2.02 -22.42
CA HIS A 41 20.98 1.60 -23.32
C HIS A 41 20.91 2.52 -24.54
N THR A 42 20.62 1.97 -25.72
CA THR A 42 20.39 2.80 -26.91
C THR A 42 19.06 3.54 -26.78
N LYS A 43 18.87 4.56 -27.60
CA LYS A 43 17.58 5.26 -27.67
C LYS A 43 16.45 4.29 -28.02
N GLU A 44 16.71 3.34 -28.90
CA GLU A 44 15.74 2.33 -29.33
C GLU A 44 15.36 1.37 -28.19
N ALA A 45 16.32 0.98 -27.33
CA ALA A 45 16.04 0.18 -26.14
C ALA A 45 15.22 0.97 -25.10
N ALA A 46 15.57 2.24 -24.87
CA ALA A 46 14.81 3.14 -23.99
C ALA A 46 13.38 3.43 -24.51
N GLU A 47 13.17 3.43 -25.82
CA GLU A 47 11.85 3.59 -26.45
C GLU A 47 11.04 2.28 -26.53
N GLN A 48 11.66 1.12 -26.27
CA GLN A 48 11.03 -0.19 -26.28
C GLN A 48 10.55 -0.66 -24.89
N ASP A 49 10.72 0.17 -23.86
CA ASP A 49 10.31 -0.11 -22.49
C ASP A 49 10.87 -1.46 -21.98
N GLU A 50 12.15 -1.72 -22.29
CA GLU A 50 12.84 -2.87 -21.71
C GLU A 50 12.83 -2.75 -20.19
N ARG A 51 12.30 -3.78 -19.53
CA ARG A 51 12.22 -3.83 -18.06
C ARG A 51 13.62 -3.69 -17.46
N LEU A 52 13.83 -2.60 -16.73
CA LEU A 52 15.02 -2.44 -15.89
C LEU A 52 15.10 -3.58 -14.87
N SER A 53 16.31 -4.07 -14.63
CA SER A 53 16.56 -4.90 -13.46
C SER A 53 16.27 -4.11 -12.18
N PHE A 54 16.09 -4.83 -11.07
CA PHE A 54 15.82 -4.19 -9.78
C PHE A 54 16.93 -3.20 -9.36
N GLU A 55 18.20 -3.55 -9.58
CA GLU A 55 19.35 -2.67 -9.29
C GLU A 55 19.34 -1.41 -10.16
N GLU A 56 19.03 -1.55 -11.46
CA GLU A 56 18.91 -0.42 -12.37
C GLU A 56 17.72 0.47 -12.01
N LEU A 57 16.58 -0.10 -11.61
CA LEU A 57 15.42 0.65 -11.17
C LEU A 57 15.71 1.46 -9.90
N ASN A 58 16.46 0.91 -8.95
CA ASN A 58 16.87 1.63 -7.74
C ASN A 58 17.80 2.80 -8.08
N LEU A 59 18.81 2.57 -8.92
CA LEU A 59 19.72 3.63 -9.35
C LEU A 59 18.97 4.71 -10.14
N TRP A 60 18.02 4.32 -10.99
CA TRP A 60 17.14 5.24 -11.69
C TRP A 60 16.35 6.09 -10.70
N ASN A 61 15.63 5.46 -9.78
CA ASN A 61 14.77 6.12 -8.81
C ASN A 61 15.57 7.09 -7.93
N GLU A 62 16.74 6.69 -7.44
CA GLU A 62 17.67 7.55 -6.72
C GLU A 62 18.10 8.76 -7.55
N THR A 63 18.41 8.55 -8.84
CA THR A 63 18.90 9.61 -9.73
C THR A 63 17.80 10.63 -10.08
N VAL A 64 16.55 10.18 -10.27
CA VAL A 64 15.45 11.07 -10.65
C VAL A 64 14.79 11.76 -9.46
N LEU A 65 14.92 11.20 -8.25
CA LEU A 65 14.24 11.72 -7.07
C LEU A 65 14.55 13.20 -6.79
N PRO A 66 15.80 13.70 -6.93
CA PRO A 66 16.09 15.12 -6.76
C PRO A 66 15.35 16.05 -7.73
N LEU A 67 14.89 15.53 -8.87
CA LEU A 67 14.14 16.29 -9.86
C LEU A 67 12.63 16.26 -9.57
N THR A 68 12.10 15.13 -9.10
CA THR A 68 10.65 14.90 -8.99
C THR A 68 10.10 15.03 -7.57
N GLY A 69 10.94 14.87 -6.55
CA GLY A 69 10.57 15.02 -5.15
C GLY A 69 10.53 16.49 -4.71
N ILE A 70 9.88 16.74 -3.57
CA ILE A 70 9.70 18.08 -3.00
C ILE A 70 10.36 18.19 -1.62
N GLY A 71 10.79 19.40 -1.24
CA GLY A 71 11.31 19.64 0.10
C GLY A 71 12.74 19.18 0.39
N GLU A 72 13.11 19.30 1.66
CA GLU A 72 14.44 18.99 2.21
C GLU A 72 14.87 17.54 1.92
N ASP A 73 13.91 16.61 1.96
CA ASP A 73 14.14 15.16 1.78
C ASP A 73 13.83 14.68 0.35
N HIS A 74 13.46 15.57 -0.57
CA HIS A 74 12.93 15.23 -1.90
C HIS A 74 11.81 14.19 -1.83
N PHE A 75 10.84 14.43 -0.96
CA PHE A 75 9.72 13.53 -0.74
C PHE A 75 8.90 13.36 -2.03
N PHE A 76 8.63 12.12 -2.40
CA PHE A 76 7.79 11.75 -3.52
C PHE A 76 6.80 10.68 -3.07
N LEU A 77 5.52 10.88 -3.35
CA LEU A 77 4.47 9.90 -3.07
C LEU A 77 4.14 9.12 -4.34
N ASN A 78 4.20 7.79 -4.27
CA ASN A 78 3.96 6.87 -5.39
C ASN A 78 2.48 6.57 -5.63
N GLU A 79 1.60 7.42 -5.11
CA GLU A 79 0.15 7.30 -5.27
C GLU A 79 -0.35 8.07 -6.49
N HIS A 80 -1.49 7.65 -7.03
CA HIS A 80 -2.12 8.32 -8.15
C HIS A 80 -2.82 9.61 -7.70
N PHE A 81 -2.50 10.74 -8.33
CA PHE A 81 -3.17 12.01 -8.13
C PHE A 81 -4.26 12.23 -9.17
N ARG A 82 -5.29 13.00 -8.81
CA ARG A 82 -6.32 13.42 -9.78
C ARG A 82 -5.70 14.32 -10.85
N GLU A 83 -6.35 14.41 -12.00
CA GLU A 83 -5.90 15.30 -13.07
C GLU A 83 -5.79 16.74 -12.55
N GLY A 84 -4.60 17.32 -12.70
CA GLY A 84 -4.28 18.67 -12.23
C GLY A 84 -3.97 18.77 -10.73
N ASP A 85 -3.97 17.67 -9.99
CA ASP A 85 -3.56 17.60 -8.58
C ASP A 85 -2.10 17.13 -8.44
N SER A 86 -1.47 17.44 -7.32
CA SER A 86 -0.10 17.06 -6.98
C SER A 86 0.14 17.30 -5.49
N LEU A 87 1.25 16.78 -4.96
CA LEU A 87 1.67 17.07 -3.58
C LEU A 87 1.78 18.57 -3.26
N LEU A 88 1.99 19.44 -4.26
CA LEU A 88 2.10 20.88 -4.03
C LEU A 88 0.79 21.55 -3.60
N HIS A 89 -0.37 20.90 -3.77
CA HIS A 89 -1.65 21.42 -3.28
C HIS A 89 -1.85 21.20 -1.77
N TYR A 90 -0.99 20.41 -1.15
CA TYR A 90 -1.10 20.00 0.24
C TYR A 90 0.12 20.50 1.00
N GLN A 91 -0.09 21.26 2.05
CA GLN A 91 0.99 21.70 2.94
C GLN A 91 1.38 20.58 3.90
N THR A 92 0.40 19.80 4.36
CA THR A 92 0.60 18.74 5.36
C THR A 92 0.15 17.38 4.86
N LEU A 93 0.72 16.33 5.45
CA LEU A 93 0.31 14.96 5.18
C LEU A 93 -1.18 14.73 5.52
N ARG A 94 -1.71 15.42 6.54
CA ARG A 94 -3.14 15.37 6.87
C ARG A 94 -4.01 15.92 5.75
N GLU A 95 -3.65 17.05 5.16
CA GLU A 95 -4.49 17.67 4.13
C GLU A 95 -4.63 16.75 2.91
N TYR A 96 -3.55 16.06 2.52
CA TYR A 96 -3.56 15.03 1.51
C TYR A 96 -4.42 13.82 1.95
N ASP A 97 -4.14 13.26 3.11
CA ASP A 97 -4.82 12.06 3.61
C ASP A 97 -6.34 12.27 3.78
N GLU A 98 -6.74 13.44 4.29
CA GLU A 98 -8.14 13.81 4.49
C GLU A 98 -8.84 14.10 3.15
N SER A 99 -8.13 14.57 2.11
CA SER A 99 -8.71 14.79 0.78
C SER A 99 -9.05 13.47 0.07
N GLU A 100 -8.18 12.47 0.22
CA GLU A 100 -8.39 11.11 -0.29
C GLU A 100 -9.50 10.40 0.48
N TYR A 101 -9.49 10.50 1.81
CA TYR A 101 -10.57 10.03 2.66
C TYR A 101 -11.94 10.53 2.21
N ARG A 102 -12.09 11.86 2.05
CA ARG A 102 -13.37 12.48 1.67
C ARG A 102 -13.85 11.99 0.32
N TRP A 103 -12.94 11.87 -0.65
CA TRP A 103 -13.28 11.37 -1.98
C TRP A 103 -13.76 9.92 -1.93
N GLN A 104 -13.09 9.06 -1.16
CA GLN A 104 -13.52 7.67 -0.99
C GLN A 104 -14.89 7.56 -0.31
N GLU A 105 -15.14 8.35 0.74
CA GLU A 105 -16.45 8.38 1.40
C GLU A 105 -17.57 8.86 0.47
N GLU A 106 -17.32 9.88 -0.35
CA GLU A 106 -18.27 10.35 -1.35
C GLU A 106 -18.62 9.27 -2.39
N HIS A 107 -17.65 8.45 -2.81
CA HIS A 107 -17.88 7.35 -3.75
C HIS A 107 -18.71 6.23 -3.09
N ARG A 108 -18.36 5.82 -1.86
CA ARG A 108 -19.09 4.81 -1.11
C ARG A 108 -20.56 5.19 -0.91
N GLN A 109 -20.83 6.45 -0.54
CA GLN A 109 -22.19 6.95 -0.39
C GLN A 109 -23.00 6.94 -1.70
N LYS A 110 -22.35 7.17 -2.85
CA LYS A 110 -23.01 7.11 -4.17
C LYS A 110 -23.34 5.68 -4.58
N GLU A 111 -22.47 4.72 -4.26
CA GLU A 111 -22.60 3.32 -4.68
C GLU A 111 -23.46 2.47 -3.75
N GLN A 112 -23.53 2.81 -2.46
CA GLN A 112 -24.19 2.03 -1.42
C GLN A 112 -25.19 2.90 -0.65
N ALA A 113 -26.48 2.70 -0.91
CA ALA A 113 -27.55 3.54 -0.37
C ALA A 113 -27.70 3.46 1.17
N ASP A 114 -27.26 2.37 1.78
CA ASP A 114 -27.27 2.12 3.23
C ASP A 114 -25.92 2.37 3.90
N TYR A 115 -24.93 2.87 3.16
CA TYR A 115 -23.62 3.17 3.71
C TYR A 115 -23.68 4.33 4.71
N VAL A 116 -23.12 4.09 5.90
CA VAL A 116 -22.95 5.11 6.94
C VAL A 116 -21.51 5.60 6.90
N ALA A 117 -21.33 6.88 6.57
CA ALA A 117 -20.01 7.48 6.56
C ALA A 117 -19.38 7.42 7.96
N LYS A 118 -18.09 7.13 7.96
CA LYS A 118 -17.30 7.08 9.20
C LYS A 118 -16.78 8.49 9.52
N PRO A 119 -16.29 8.74 10.74
CA PRO A 119 -15.52 9.95 11.01
C PRO A 119 -14.07 9.77 10.56
N TYR A 120 -13.42 10.87 10.16
CA TYR A 120 -12.01 10.86 9.81
C TYR A 120 -11.12 10.66 11.04
N ARG A 121 -10.27 9.62 10.97
CA ARG A 121 -9.32 9.20 12.03
C ARG A 121 -7.92 8.91 11.46
N GLY A 122 -7.62 9.47 10.28
CA GLY A 122 -6.49 9.06 9.45
C GLY A 122 -6.87 7.92 8.50
N TYR A 123 -6.47 8.03 7.24
CA TYR A 123 -6.85 7.12 6.15
C TYR A 123 -5.65 6.38 5.53
N LEU A 124 -4.42 6.83 5.79
CA LEU A 124 -3.20 6.21 5.30
C LEU A 124 -3.15 4.71 5.59
N TYR A 125 -3.07 3.92 4.52
CA TYR A 125 -3.00 2.47 4.58
C TYR A 125 -1.95 1.95 3.60
N LEU A 126 -0.73 1.76 4.13
CA LEU A 126 0.42 1.23 3.39
C LEU A 126 0.74 2.02 2.10
N GLY A 127 0.62 3.34 2.13
CA GLY A 127 0.93 4.20 0.99
C GLY A 127 2.42 4.25 0.71
N TRP A 128 2.83 4.21 -0.55
CA TRP A 128 4.24 4.10 -0.93
C TRP A 128 4.86 5.46 -1.23
N ALA A 129 6.08 5.69 -0.74
CA ALA A 129 6.82 6.92 -0.96
C ALA A 129 8.31 6.64 -1.21
N ARG A 130 9.00 7.66 -1.70
CA ARG A 130 10.45 7.71 -1.90
C ARG A 130 10.97 9.03 -1.36
N LEU A 131 12.09 8.98 -0.67
CA LEU A 131 12.74 10.15 -0.08
C LEU A 131 14.21 9.86 0.21
N PHE A 132 14.99 10.91 0.48
CA PHE A 132 16.31 10.78 1.07
C PHE A 132 16.23 10.83 2.59
N VAL A 133 16.77 9.80 3.25
CA VAL A 133 16.95 9.77 4.70
C VAL A 133 18.44 9.78 5.00
N ASP A 134 18.90 10.84 5.68
CA ASP A 134 20.33 11.05 5.98
C ASP A 134 21.25 10.94 4.75
N GLY A 135 20.76 11.46 3.62
CA GLY A 135 21.49 11.46 2.35
C GLY A 135 21.49 10.13 1.60
N ARG A 136 20.70 9.14 2.04
CA ARG A 136 20.54 7.85 1.36
C ARG A 136 19.15 7.76 0.74
N PHE A 137 19.07 7.33 -0.52
CA PHE A 137 17.80 7.00 -1.14
C PHE A 137 17.10 5.89 -0.34
N THR A 138 15.80 6.05 -0.08
CA THR A 138 15.03 5.16 0.78
C THR A 138 13.60 5.06 0.24
N TYR A 139 13.11 3.83 0.13
CA TYR A 139 11.70 3.58 -0.05
C TYR A 139 11.01 3.67 1.30
N ALA A 140 9.79 4.20 1.31
CA ALA A 140 9.02 4.33 2.52
C ALA A 140 7.60 3.82 2.35
N THR A 141 7.07 3.27 3.43
CA THR A 141 5.65 2.94 3.56
C THR A 141 5.03 3.80 4.64
N LEU A 142 3.87 4.38 4.35
CA LEU A 142 3.14 5.29 5.24
C LEU A 142 1.85 4.63 5.68
N SER A 143 1.62 4.55 6.99
CA SER A 143 0.40 3.96 7.53
C SER A 143 -0.06 4.67 8.79
N MET A 144 -1.37 4.65 9.04
CA MET A 144 -1.89 4.82 10.39
C MET A 144 -1.59 3.57 11.22
N ALA A 145 -1.37 3.71 12.52
CA ALA A 145 -1.13 2.59 13.43
C ALA A 145 -2.24 1.53 13.36
N ALA A 146 -3.49 1.96 13.24
CA ALA A 146 -4.63 1.06 13.03
C ALA A 146 -4.52 0.26 11.72
N GLY A 147 -4.12 0.91 10.62
CA GLY A 147 -3.91 0.28 9.33
C GLY A 147 -2.73 -0.69 9.34
N TYR A 148 -1.62 -0.29 9.96
CA TYR A 148 -0.45 -1.16 10.14
C TYR A 148 -0.81 -2.41 10.94
N LEU A 149 -1.45 -2.26 12.10
CA LEU A 149 -1.90 -3.38 12.92
C LEU A 149 -2.86 -4.28 12.15
N ASN A 150 -3.81 -3.72 11.37
CA ASN A 150 -4.70 -4.51 10.52
C ASN A 150 -3.92 -5.36 9.51
N SER A 151 -2.93 -4.80 8.82
CA SER A 151 -2.11 -5.54 7.86
C SER A 151 -1.35 -6.71 8.52
N VAL A 152 -0.79 -6.47 9.71
CA VAL A 152 -0.05 -7.48 10.48
C VAL A 152 -0.96 -8.61 10.96
N ILE A 153 -2.17 -8.31 11.42
CA ILE A 153 -3.13 -9.36 11.85
C ILE A 153 -3.73 -10.11 10.66
N GLU A 154 -3.90 -9.48 9.49
CA GLU A 154 -4.37 -10.15 8.29
C GLU A 154 -3.35 -11.19 7.80
N GLU A 155 -2.07 -10.81 7.74
CA GLU A 155 -0.98 -11.73 7.39
C GLU A 155 -0.86 -12.87 8.42
N HIS A 156 -0.81 -12.52 9.71
CA HIS A 156 -0.71 -13.52 10.77
C HIS A 156 -1.92 -14.47 10.80
N GLY A 157 -3.13 -13.95 10.58
CA GLY A 157 -4.34 -14.74 10.47
C GLY A 157 -4.32 -15.70 9.29
N ALA A 158 -3.80 -15.27 8.13
CA ALA A 158 -3.62 -16.13 6.97
C ALA A 158 -2.66 -17.29 7.26
N ASP A 159 -1.55 -17.02 7.95
CA ASP A 159 -0.58 -18.04 8.37
C ASP A 159 -1.20 -19.03 9.36
N LEU A 160 -1.90 -18.55 10.39
CA LEU A 160 -2.58 -19.41 11.37
C LEU A 160 -3.64 -20.29 10.71
N LEU A 161 -4.41 -19.75 9.76
CA LEU A 161 -5.37 -20.53 9.00
C LEU A 161 -4.71 -21.63 8.17
N LYS A 162 -3.61 -21.30 7.48
CA LYS A 162 -2.85 -22.27 6.66
C LYS A 162 -2.23 -23.36 7.52
N GLN A 163 -1.74 -23.03 8.72
CA GLN A 163 -1.22 -24.01 9.67
C GLN A 163 -2.31 -24.96 10.21
N ARG A 164 -3.50 -24.42 10.53
CA ARG A 164 -4.62 -25.21 11.07
C ARG A 164 -5.31 -26.07 10.01
N ILE A 165 -5.53 -25.51 8.83
CA ILE A 165 -6.16 -26.18 7.69
C ILE A 165 -5.24 -25.97 6.48
N PRO A 166 -4.26 -26.87 6.27
CA PRO A 166 -3.42 -26.83 5.09
C PRO A 166 -4.28 -26.82 3.82
N HIS A 167 -4.01 -25.85 2.95
CA HIS A 167 -4.77 -25.68 1.72
C HIS A 167 -3.93 -25.05 0.63
N GLN A 168 -4.35 -25.27 -0.62
CA GLN A 168 -3.68 -24.74 -1.80
C GLN A 168 -4.71 -24.42 -2.89
N TYR A 169 -4.35 -23.47 -3.77
CA TYR A 169 -5.10 -23.23 -4.98
C TYR A 169 -4.77 -24.28 -6.03
N VAL A 170 -5.79 -24.92 -6.59
CA VAL A 170 -5.69 -25.91 -7.67
C VAL A 170 -6.56 -25.48 -8.86
N PRO A 171 -6.17 -25.80 -10.11
CA PRO A 171 -7.00 -25.54 -11.28
C PRO A 171 -8.35 -26.26 -11.19
N GLY A 172 -9.42 -25.53 -11.45
CA GLY A 172 -10.75 -26.06 -11.69
C GLY A 172 -10.92 -26.61 -13.11
N PRO A 173 -12.05 -27.28 -13.40
CA PRO A 173 -12.33 -27.93 -14.67
C PRO A 173 -12.41 -26.95 -15.86
N HIS A 174 -12.58 -25.65 -15.59
CA HIS A 174 -12.66 -24.63 -16.63
C HIS A 174 -11.48 -23.65 -16.59
N HIS A 175 -10.43 -23.97 -15.84
CA HIS A 175 -9.26 -23.11 -15.75
C HIS A 175 -8.51 -23.10 -17.08
N GLY A 176 -8.14 -21.91 -17.56
CA GLY A 176 -7.44 -21.76 -18.84
C GLY A 176 -8.34 -21.80 -20.08
N GLU A 177 -9.65 -22.01 -19.93
CA GLU A 177 -10.58 -21.95 -21.06
C GLU A 177 -10.63 -20.53 -21.66
N ARG A 178 -10.52 -20.42 -22.98
CA ARG A 178 -10.70 -19.14 -23.68
C ARG A 178 -12.17 -18.80 -23.83
N VAL A 179 -12.55 -17.58 -23.45
CA VAL A 179 -13.88 -17.01 -23.64
C VAL A 179 -13.71 -15.65 -24.32
N GLY A 180 -13.84 -15.64 -25.65
CA GLY A 180 -13.47 -14.49 -26.47
C GLY A 180 -11.97 -14.20 -26.39
N ASP A 181 -11.62 -12.95 -26.12
CA ASP A 181 -10.23 -12.52 -25.90
C ASP A 181 -9.73 -12.78 -24.47
N ASN A 182 -10.59 -13.26 -23.58
CA ASN A 182 -10.24 -13.48 -22.18
C ASN A 182 -9.95 -14.95 -21.89
N THR A 183 -9.15 -15.19 -20.85
CA THR A 183 -8.88 -16.53 -20.31
C THR A 183 -9.62 -16.69 -18.99
N ARG A 184 -10.35 -17.79 -18.82
CA ARG A 184 -11.09 -18.05 -17.58
C ARG A 184 -10.13 -18.51 -16.48
N TRP A 185 -10.16 -17.80 -15.36
CA TRP A 185 -9.38 -18.13 -14.17
C TRP A 185 -10.25 -18.85 -13.13
N ASP A 186 -10.45 -20.15 -13.32
CA ASP A 186 -11.18 -21.01 -12.39
C ASP A 186 -10.20 -21.67 -11.42
N MET A 187 -9.65 -20.92 -10.47
CA MET A 187 -8.88 -21.52 -9.36
C MET A 187 -9.81 -21.93 -8.23
N ARG A 188 -9.55 -23.09 -7.63
CA ARG A 188 -10.31 -23.66 -6.52
C ARG A 188 -9.39 -23.90 -5.35
N ILE A 189 -9.92 -23.83 -4.14
CA ILE A 189 -9.16 -24.23 -2.95
C ILE A 189 -9.35 -25.72 -2.74
N SER A 190 -8.25 -26.44 -2.55
CA SER A 190 -8.22 -27.80 -2.05
C SER A 190 -7.67 -27.77 -0.63
N ALA A 191 -8.42 -28.33 0.31
CA ALA A 191 -8.13 -28.35 1.74
C ALA A 191 -8.43 -29.76 2.31
N ASP A 192 -8.12 -30.80 1.53
CA ASP A 192 -8.29 -32.21 1.89
C ASP A 192 -9.68 -32.57 2.48
N GLY A 193 -10.74 -32.02 1.89
CA GLY A 193 -12.12 -32.25 2.33
C GLY A 193 -12.63 -31.27 3.38
N GLN A 194 -11.79 -30.32 3.83
CA GLN A 194 -12.15 -29.27 4.79
C GLN A 194 -12.51 -27.94 4.12
N GLU A 195 -12.79 -27.91 2.82
CA GLU A 195 -13.03 -26.66 2.09
C GLU A 195 -14.20 -25.85 2.67
N GLY A 196 -15.25 -26.55 3.13
CA GLY A 196 -16.41 -25.90 3.77
C GLY A 196 -16.10 -25.32 5.15
N VAL A 197 -15.25 -26.00 5.93
CA VAL A 197 -14.78 -25.51 7.24
C VAL A 197 -13.90 -24.28 7.05
N LEU A 198 -12.95 -24.36 6.10
CA LEU A 198 -12.06 -23.25 5.76
C LEU A 198 -12.84 -22.02 5.24
N GLU A 199 -13.85 -22.24 4.40
CA GLU A 199 -14.67 -21.16 3.85
C GLU A 199 -15.49 -20.43 4.93
N GLU A 200 -16.07 -21.16 5.88
CA GLU A 200 -16.78 -20.57 7.04
C GLU A 200 -15.81 -19.84 7.96
N LEU A 201 -14.66 -20.44 8.28
CA LEU A 201 -13.66 -19.84 9.17
C LEU A 201 -13.07 -18.55 8.57
N ARG A 202 -12.81 -18.52 7.25
CA ARG A 202 -12.38 -17.30 6.54
C ARG A 202 -13.42 -16.17 6.60
N GLU A 203 -14.70 -16.49 6.46
CA GLU A 203 -15.77 -15.49 6.57
C GLU A 203 -15.82 -14.89 7.98
N ARG A 204 -15.78 -15.76 9.01
CA ARG A 204 -15.77 -15.32 10.41
C ARG A 204 -14.54 -14.47 10.73
N LEU A 205 -13.37 -14.90 10.25
CA LEU A 205 -12.13 -14.15 10.39
C LEU A 205 -12.24 -12.77 9.72
N TRP A 206 -12.73 -12.71 8.49
CA TRP A 206 -12.91 -11.44 7.78
C TRP A 206 -13.85 -10.49 8.54
N THR A 207 -14.98 -10.97 9.05
CA THR A 207 -15.89 -10.13 9.87
C THR A 207 -15.22 -9.65 11.15
N HIS A 208 -14.45 -10.54 11.81
CA HIS A 208 -13.70 -10.19 13.01
C HIS A 208 -12.64 -9.12 12.74
N THR A 209 -11.79 -9.29 11.72
CA THR A 209 -10.73 -8.33 11.40
C THR A 209 -11.30 -6.98 10.99
N GLN A 210 -12.40 -6.94 10.22
CA GLN A 210 -13.07 -5.67 9.89
C GLN A 210 -13.60 -4.94 11.12
N THR A 211 -14.20 -5.67 12.06
CA THR A 211 -14.68 -5.10 13.34
C THR A 211 -13.51 -4.60 14.19
N ARG A 212 -12.43 -5.39 14.25
CA ARG A 212 -11.22 -5.04 14.98
C ARG A 212 -10.52 -3.81 14.41
N HIS A 213 -10.43 -3.71 13.08
CA HIS A 213 -9.85 -2.57 12.39
C HIS A 213 -10.56 -1.26 12.72
N GLU A 214 -11.90 -1.25 12.74
CA GLU A 214 -12.66 -0.07 13.17
C GLU A 214 -12.37 0.31 14.63
N ALA A 215 -12.33 -0.68 15.52
CA ALA A 215 -12.03 -0.45 16.94
C ALA A 215 -10.59 0.05 17.15
N LEU A 216 -9.64 -0.41 16.33
CA LEU A 216 -8.26 0.09 16.31
C LEU A 216 -8.22 1.55 15.86
N HIS A 217 -8.92 1.92 14.78
CA HIS A 217 -9.00 3.32 14.34
C HIS A 217 -9.56 4.23 15.43
N GLU A 218 -10.64 3.81 16.11
CA GLU A 218 -11.23 4.58 17.19
C GLU A 218 -10.29 4.73 18.40
N SER A 219 -9.70 3.62 18.86
CA SER A 219 -8.85 3.63 20.05
C SER A 219 -7.55 4.41 19.86
N TRP A 220 -6.86 4.22 18.74
CA TRP A 220 -5.60 4.93 18.47
C TRP A 220 -5.78 6.43 18.27
N ASP A 221 -6.83 6.86 17.53
CA ASP A 221 -7.18 8.27 17.39
C ASP A 221 -7.56 8.89 18.74
N ALA A 222 -8.33 8.18 19.57
CA ALA A 222 -8.74 8.64 20.89
C ALA A 222 -7.58 8.74 21.91
N CYS A 223 -6.55 7.90 21.78
CA CYS A 223 -5.35 7.98 22.62
C CYS A 223 -4.58 9.29 22.42
N GLY A 224 -4.64 9.89 21.21
CA GLY A 224 -4.03 11.19 20.93
C GLY A 224 -2.53 11.23 21.25
N LEU A 225 -1.79 10.21 20.85
CA LEU A 225 -0.36 10.09 21.14
C LEU A 225 0.49 11.10 20.35
N ASN A 226 -0.05 11.65 19.26
CA ASN A 226 0.52 12.69 18.40
C ASN A 226 1.95 12.38 17.96
N GLY A 227 2.23 11.15 17.51
CA GLY A 227 3.58 10.74 17.15
C GLY A 227 3.65 9.80 15.96
N VAL A 228 4.88 9.39 15.67
CA VAL A 228 5.21 8.46 14.59
C VAL A 228 6.22 7.44 15.07
N TYR A 229 6.07 6.19 14.64
CA TYR A 229 7.10 5.16 14.78
C TYR A 229 7.86 5.06 13.46
N LEU A 230 9.19 4.96 13.56
CA LEU A 230 10.08 4.76 12.42
C LEU A 230 10.60 3.33 12.51
N LEU A 231 10.12 2.44 11.64
CA LEU A 231 10.51 1.04 11.60
C LEU A 231 11.46 0.82 10.43
N ASP A 232 12.68 0.40 10.73
CA ASP A 232 13.64 0.00 9.70
C ASP A 232 13.24 -1.37 9.14
N GLU A 233 12.78 -1.37 7.89
CA GLU A 233 12.38 -2.57 7.16
C GLU A 233 13.40 -2.88 6.04
N SER A 234 14.60 -2.28 6.13
CA SER A 234 15.65 -2.49 5.14
C SER A 234 16.07 -3.95 5.06
N HIS A 235 16.28 -4.43 3.83
CA HIS A 235 16.93 -5.70 3.55
C HIS A 235 18.13 -5.49 2.63
N ASP A 236 18.89 -6.56 2.35
CA ASP A 236 20.13 -6.49 1.57
C ASP A 236 19.91 -5.73 0.26
N GLY A 237 20.55 -4.55 0.16
CA GLY A 237 20.52 -3.69 -1.03
C GLY A 237 19.33 -2.72 -1.14
N GLU A 238 18.36 -2.74 -0.21
CA GLU A 238 17.15 -1.93 -0.30
C GLU A 238 16.85 -1.21 1.03
N PRO A 239 17.23 0.08 1.15
CA PRO A 239 16.84 0.90 2.30
C PRO A 239 15.32 1.11 2.31
N ASN A 240 14.66 0.60 3.34
CA ASN A 240 13.21 0.65 3.51
C ASN A 240 12.86 1.18 4.89
N LEU A 241 11.92 2.13 4.95
CA LEU A 241 11.47 2.74 6.19
C LEU A 241 9.94 2.77 6.27
N HIS A 242 9.37 2.15 7.29
CA HIS A 242 7.95 2.28 7.59
C HIS A 242 7.72 3.43 8.57
N LEU A 243 6.92 4.42 8.17
CA LEU A 243 6.43 5.48 9.04
C LEU A 243 5.00 5.18 9.47
N VAL A 244 4.84 4.84 10.75
CA VAL A 244 3.54 4.46 11.34
C VAL A 244 3.04 5.60 12.25
N PHE A 245 2.03 6.32 11.80
CA PHE A 245 1.44 7.47 12.50
C PHE A 245 0.38 7.05 13.50
N THR A 246 0.43 7.59 14.72
CA THR A 246 -0.47 7.15 15.79
C THR A 246 -1.91 7.60 15.61
N ASP A 247 -2.12 8.80 15.07
CA ASP A 247 -3.42 9.46 14.97
C ASP A 247 -3.38 10.61 13.95
N LYS A 248 -4.55 11.14 13.59
CA LYS A 248 -4.66 12.21 12.58
C LYS A 248 -3.95 13.51 12.98
N GLU A 249 -3.76 13.75 14.27
CA GLU A 249 -3.09 14.97 14.73
C GLU A 249 -1.56 14.88 14.60
N ALA A 250 -1.01 13.67 14.58
CA ALA A 250 0.37 13.45 14.11
C ALA A 250 0.52 13.88 12.64
N LEU A 251 -0.43 13.52 11.77
CA LEU A 251 -0.39 13.90 10.35
C LEU A 251 -0.42 15.42 10.14
N SER A 252 -1.16 16.16 10.99
CA SER A 252 -1.22 17.64 10.95
C SER A 252 0.16 18.30 11.12
N ARG A 253 1.11 17.61 11.74
CA ARG A 253 2.43 18.15 12.07
C ARG A 253 3.48 17.87 11.01
N VAL A 254 3.20 17.00 10.05
CA VAL A 254 4.14 16.63 8.99
C VAL A 254 3.88 17.49 7.77
N ARG A 255 4.84 18.34 7.42
CA ARG A 255 4.85 19.07 6.15
C ARG A 255 5.68 18.32 5.14
N PHE A 256 5.24 18.23 3.89
CA PHE A 256 5.99 17.54 2.85
C PHE A 256 7.37 18.16 2.62
N HIS A 257 7.48 19.50 2.69
CA HIS A 257 8.76 20.18 2.53
C HIS A 257 9.80 19.82 3.59
N THR A 258 9.38 19.32 4.75
CA THR A 258 10.24 19.14 5.92
C THR A 258 9.94 17.81 6.60
N PHE A 259 9.60 16.82 5.77
CA PHE A 259 8.92 15.59 6.15
C PHE A 259 9.64 14.82 7.25
N MET A 260 10.91 14.43 7.03
CA MET A 260 11.66 13.65 8.01
C MET A 260 12.00 14.44 9.26
N ARG A 261 12.26 15.75 9.12
CA ARG A 261 12.48 16.63 10.26
C ARG A 261 11.25 16.66 11.18
N ASP A 262 10.07 16.82 10.60
CA ASP A 262 8.82 16.87 11.35
C ASP A 262 8.50 15.50 11.97
N CYS A 263 8.70 14.40 11.25
CA CYS A 263 8.56 13.04 11.78
C CYS A 263 9.51 12.79 12.97
N ARG A 264 10.80 13.14 12.83
CA ARG A 264 11.80 12.97 13.89
C ARG A 264 11.47 13.77 15.15
N ALA A 265 10.87 14.96 15.00
CA ALA A 265 10.49 15.81 16.13
C ALA A 265 9.40 15.19 17.04
N MET A 266 8.67 14.18 16.55
CA MET A 266 7.62 13.47 17.29
C MET A 266 7.78 11.95 17.24
N CYS A 267 9.00 11.47 17.00
CA CYS A 267 9.30 10.05 16.96
C CYS A 267 9.05 9.41 18.34
N ARG A 268 8.42 8.22 18.33
CA ARG A 268 8.14 7.43 19.52
C ARG A 268 8.98 6.16 19.57
N ASP A 269 9.05 5.54 20.75
CA ASP A 269 9.67 4.23 20.94
C ASP A 269 8.75 3.13 20.39
N ALA A 270 9.25 2.33 19.44
CA ALA A 270 8.48 1.28 18.77
C ALA A 270 8.06 0.12 19.69
N SER A 271 8.61 0.00 20.90
CA SER A 271 8.17 -1.02 21.88
C SER A 271 6.68 -0.91 22.22
N GLU A 272 6.11 0.29 22.21
CA GLU A 272 4.66 0.50 22.41
C GLU A 272 3.84 -0.16 21.29
N LEU A 273 4.30 0.01 20.04
CA LEU A 273 3.68 -0.57 18.86
C LEU A 273 3.87 -2.10 18.82
N HIS A 274 5.08 -2.59 19.11
CA HIS A 274 5.36 -4.03 19.15
C HIS A 274 4.50 -4.76 20.18
N ARG A 275 4.30 -4.17 21.36
CA ARG A 275 3.39 -4.75 22.37
C ARG A 275 1.96 -4.81 21.83
N ALA A 276 1.48 -3.77 21.16
CA ALA A 276 0.14 -3.79 20.57
C ALA A 276 0.01 -4.87 19.48
N ILE A 277 1.05 -5.07 18.66
CA ILE A 277 1.11 -6.17 17.69
C ILE A 277 0.99 -7.53 18.39
N ASP A 278 1.78 -7.77 19.44
CA ASP A 278 1.78 -9.04 20.16
C ASP A 278 0.42 -9.33 20.81
N GLU A 279 -0.22 -8.31 21.40
CA GLU A 279 -1.56 -8.40 21.99
C GLU A 279 -2.63 -8.74 20.94
N GLU A 280 -2.60 -8.07 19.78
CA GLU A 280 -3.55 -8.34 18.69
C GLU A 280 -3.33 -9.72 18.06
N LYS A 281 -2.07 -10.16 17.88
CA LYS A 281 -1.75 -11.51 17.40
C LYS A 281 -2.22 -12.59 18.37
N ALA A 282 -1.99 -12.42 19.67
CA ALA A 282 -2.43 -13.37 20.69
C ALA A 282 -3.97 -13.47 20.71
N THR A 283 -4.66 -12.32 20.72
CA THR A 283 -6.13 -12.26 20.68
C THR A 283 -6.69 -12.94 19.43
N LEU A 284 -6.05 -12.72 18.28
CA LEU A 284 -6.44 -13.34 17.02
C LEU A 284 -6.25 -14.87 17.04
N ALA A 285 -5.15 -15.34 17.62
CA ALA A 285 -4.87 -16.77 17.73
C ALA A 285 -5.94 -17.51 18.56
N ASP A 286 -6.32 -16.92 19.70
CA ASP A 286 -7.39 -17.42 20.56
C ASP A 286 -8.74 -17.42 19.81
N PHE A 287 -9.06 -16.31 19.10
CA PHE A 287 -10.27 -16.23 18.30
C PHE A 287 -10.34 -17.32 17.23
N ILE A 288 -9.26 -17.52 16.45
CA ILE A 288 -9.21 -18.54 15.40
C ILE A 288 -9.34 -19.94 16.01
N GLU A 289 -8.73 -20.20 17.16
CA GLU A 289 -8.86 -21.47 17.87
C GLU A 289 -10.32 -21.78 18.22
N ASP A 290 -10.97 -20.83 18.90
CA ASP A 290 -12.35 -20.97 19.36
C ASP A 290 -13.31 -21.13 18.18
N GLN A 291 -13.15 -20.30 17.15
CA GLN A 291 -13.99 -20.37 15.96
C GLN A 291 -13.77 -21.66 15.18
N HIS A 292 -12.53 -22.14 15.05
CA HIS A 292 -12.27 -23.41 14.39
C HIS A 292 -12.92 -24.57 15.14
N ALA A 293 -12.78 -24.62 16.47
CA ALA A 293 -13.40 -25.65 17.30
C ALA A 293 -14.94 -25.60 17.22
N GLU A 294 -15.52 -24.40 17.18
CA GLU A 294 -16.97 -24.21 17.01
C GLU A 294 -17.47 -24.67 15.63
N VAL A 295 -16.77 -24.27 14.56
CA VAL A 295 -17.12 -24.71 13.21
C VAL A 295 -17.06 -26.22 13.11
N LEU A 296 -16.00 -26.88 13.62
CA LEU A 296 -15.91 -28.34 13.59
C LEU A 296 -17.05 -29.03 14.35
N ARG A 297 -17.54 -28.48 15.46
CA ARG A 297 -18.69 -29.03 16.21
C ARG A 297 -20.00 -28.91 15.45
N ASN A 298 -20.18 -27.86 14.67
CA ASN A 298 -21.44 -27.49 14.04
C ASN A 298 -21.48 -27.71 12.52
N HIS A 299 -20.35 -28.10 11.91
CA HIS A 299 -20.24 -28.24 10.47
C HIS A 299 -21.02 -29.47 9.98
N ASP A 300 -22.09 -29.22 9.23
CA ASP A 300 -22.75 -30.26 8.43
C ASP A 300 -22.25 -30.16 6.97
N PRO A 301 -21.46 -31.12 6.48
CA PRO A 301 -20.95 -31.10 5.11
C PRO A 301 -22.05 -31.17 4.04
N LYS A 302 -23.30 -31.51 4.42
CA LYS A 302 -24.47 -31.54 3.53
C LYS A 302 -25.14 -30.17 3.39
N VAL A 303 -24.86 -29.23 4.30
CA VAL A 303 -25.42 -27.88 4.26
C VAL A 303 -24.38 -26.93 3.67
N ARG A 304 -24.59 -26.51 2.41
CA ARG A 304 -23.72 -25.52 1.75
C ARG A 304 -24.44 -24.17 1.68
N ARG A 305 -23.81 -23.11 2.20
CA ARG A 305 -24.28 -21.75 1.98
C ARG A 305 -24.17 -21.42 0.50
N LEU A 306 -25.29 -21.01 -0.10
CA LEU A 306 -25.30 -20.53 -1.47
C LEU A 306 -24.68 -19.13 -1.50
N ARG A 307 -23.57 -18.99 -2.22
CA ARG A 307 -22.91 -17.71 -2.44
C ARG A 307 -22.89 -17.36 -3.91
N LYS A 308 -22.99 -16.07 -4.20
CA LYS A 308 -22.82 -15.55 -5.56
C LYS A 308 -21.36 -15.77 -5.97
N ARG A 309 -21.15 -16.68 -6.91
CA ARG A 309 -19.83 -16.92 -7.52
C ARG A 309 -19.74 -16.13 -8.81
N ASN A 310 -18.81 -15.17 -8.85
CA ASN A 310 -18.51 -14.44 -10.07
C ASN A 310 -17.51 -15.26 -10.90
N LYS A 311 -17.64 -15.19 -12.23
CA LYS A 311 -16.63 -15.73 -13.14
C LYS A 311 -15.49 -14.72 -13.21
N VAL A 312 -14.29 -15.15 -12.84
CA VAL A 312 -13.09 -14.32 -13.01
C VAL A 312 -12.55 -14.56 -14.41
N MET A 313 -12.46 -13.47 -15.17
CA MET A 313 -11.95 -13.45 -16.53
C MET A 313 -10.67 -12.62 -16.54
N ILE A 314 -9.59 -13.21 -17.05
CA ILE A 314 -8.32 -12.52 -17.22
C ILE A 314 -8.25 -12.00 -18.64
N ALA A 315 -8.06 -10.69 -18.78
CA ALA A 315 -7.88 -10.06 -20.07
C ALA A 315 -6.58 -10.54 -20.74
N LYS A 316 -6.58 -10.57 -22.08
CA LYS A 316 -5.34 -10.83 -22.83
C LYS A 316 -4.28 -9.79 -22.45
N GLY A 317 -3.09 -10.28 -22.09
CA GLY A 317 -1.96 -9.45 -21.69
C GLY A 317 -1.96 -8.97 -20.24
N ALA A 318 -2.97 -9.31 -19.43
CA ALA A 318 -3.00 -8.91 -18.02
C ALA A 318 -1.90 -9.56 -17.15
N PHE A 319 -1.19 -10.56 -17.68
CA PHE A 319 -0.01 -11.17 -17.05
C PHE A 319 1.30 -10.73 -17.70
N ASP A 320 1.26 -9.94 -18.78
CA ASP A 320 2.48 -9.48 -19.45
C ASP A 320 3.25 -8.48 -18.55
N ASP A 321 2.53 -7.86 -17.59
CA ASP A 321 3.03 -6.89 -16.61
C ASP A 321 3.32 -7.47 -15.22
N LEU A 322 3.17 -8.79 -15.01
CA LEU A 322 3.49 -9.46 -13.73
C LEU A 322 4.92 -10.01 -13.65
#